data_AF-A0A6G2RVV0-F1
#
_entry.id   AF-A0A6G2RVV0-F1
#
_cell.length_a   1.000
_cell.length_b   1.000
_cell.length_c   1.000
_cell.angle_alpha   90.00
_cell.angle_beta   90.00
_cell.angle_gamma   90.00
#
_symmetry.space_group_name_H-M   'P 1'
#
loop_
_entity.id
_entity.type
_entity.pdbx_description
1 polymer ?
#
loop_
_entity_poly.entity_id
_entity_poly.type
_entity_poly.pdbx_seq_one_letter_code
_entity_poly.pdbx_strand_id
1 'polypeptide(L)'
;MPPTETERRLYEATARGDGDGQVAAIAGEDLYLAVPQQGQEPLPVYDDPAAGGKCIPVLTRGMLPPWEPQRFFDRVSVEELAQDWPNDKWRLAVNPGTPFVAYLLATPAHRAGWLQVRAQVGVRPGGLLVTHFGGPLHGPVAQGLACGAPLAVHHSVPWNELGTAFLDYSTDAETLRAQWSVGDPASWQQRFDQLLDGQFVPAETEAALRARAAEPSTEPDGEPGGDAAAAVPELVERYEERFRTDGLLPPDGRVGSLAALDLAHAVGLVRWGLGARLCAPPQAEQAVQRVAARAAEVYGSWEEFAAGYALGRALAFDNGWFGPAYAETAHLHRVLTQDPASPWRGLPFG
;
A
#
# COMPACT_ATOMS: atom_id res chain seq x y z
N MET A 1 -21.29 7.31 5.68
CA MET A 1 -20.11 8.11 5.27
C MET A 1 -19.41 7.33 4.17
N PRO A 2 -19.01 7.97 3.06
CA PRO A 2 -18.20 7.30 2.04
C PRO A 2 -16.85 6.83 2.61
N PRO A 3 -16.41 5.58 2.35
CA PRO A 3 -15.17 5.07 2.92
C PRO A 3 -13.92 5.67 2.28
N THR A 4 -13.98 6.10 1.02
CA THR A 4 -12.89 6.86 0.38
C THR A 4 -13.44 8.00 -0.47
N GLU A 5 -12.54 8.82 -1.01
CA GLU A 5 -12.85 9.89 -1.95
C GLU A 5 -13.53 9.38 -3.24
N THR A 6 -13.22 8.15 -3.66
CA THR A 6 -13.82 7.54 -4.85
C THR A 6 -15.32 7.29 -4.63
N GLU A 7 -15.68 6.64 -3.52
CA GLU A 7 -17.10 6.43 -3.19
C GLU A 7 -17.83 7.75 -2.92
N ARG A 8 -17.13 8.77 -2.38
CA ARG A 8 -17.72 10.11 -2.18
C ARG A 8 -18.08 10.74 -3.52
N ARG A 9 -17.14 10.80 -4.47
CA ARG A 9 -17.37 11.36 -5.81
C ARG A 9 -18.49 10.62 -6.54
N LEU A 10 -18.48 9.29 -6.47
CA LEU A 10 -19.52 8.45 -7.09
C LEU A 10 -20.90 8.71 -6.46
N TYR A 11 -20.99 8.76 -5.13
CA TYR A 11 -22.23 9.08 -4.43
C TYR A 11 -22.81 10.42 -4.83
N GLU A 12 -21.97 11.46 -4.81
CA GLU A 12 -22.36 12.83 -5.13
C GLU A 12 -22.82 12.96 -6.59
N ALA A 13 -22.14 12.30 -7.53
CA ALA A 13 -22.55 12.26 -8.93
C ALA A 13 -23.88 11.52 -9.12
N THR A 14 -24.04 10.35 -8.50
CA THR A 14 -25.31 9.60 -8.52
C THR A 14 -26.47 10.40 -7.95
N ALA A 15 -26.27 11.08 -6.82
CA ALA A 15 -27.29 11.91 -6.19
C ALA A 15 -27.77 13.07 -7.09
N ARG A 16 -26.91 13.56 -8.00
CA ARG A 16 -27.24 14.59 -8.98
C ARG A 16 -27.81 14.04 -10.30
N GLY A 17 -27.83 12.72 -10.50
CA GLY A 17 -28.14 12.13 -11.81
C GLY A 17 -27.10 12.44 -12.88
N ASP A 18 -25.85 12.71 -12.47
CA ASP A 18 -24.75 13.14 -13.31
C ASP A 18 -23.96 11.93 -13.83
N GLY A 19 -24.37 11.41 -14.99
CA GLY A 19 -23.77 10.21 -15.60
C GLY A 19 -22.29 10.39 -15.96
N ASP A 20 -21.92 11.55 -16.50
CA ASP A 20 -20.53 11.86 -16.82
C ASP A 20 -19.67 11.94 -15.55
N GLY A 21 -20.22 12.53 -14.48
CA GLY A 21 -19.60 12.54 -13.15
C GLY A 21 -19.43 11.15 -12.55
N GLN A 22 -20.37 10.23 -12.77
CA GLN A 22 -20.24 8.84 -12.32
C GLN A 22 -19.09 8.12 -13.03
N VAL A 23 -18.97 8.30 -14.36
CA VAL A 23 -17.86 7.74 -15.13
C VAL A 23 -16.54 8.37 -14.70
N ALA A 24 -16.48 9.70 -14.55
CA ALA A 24 -15.28 10.40 -14.08
C ALA A 24 -14.81 9.94 -12.70
N ALA A 25 -15.74 9.58 -11.81
CA ALA A 25 -15.42 9.08 -10.46
C ALA A 25 -14.68 7.74 -10.49
N ILE A 26 -14.90 6.89 -11.51
CA ILE A 26 -14.30 5.56 -11.63
C ILE A 26 -13.25 5.44 -12.73
N ALA A 27 -13.16 6.40 -13.65
CA ALA A 27 -12.35 6.26 -14.86
C ALA A 27 -10.84 6.14 -14.58
N GLY A 28 -10.35 6.77 -13.51
CA GLY A 28 -8.96 6.64 -13.07
C GLY A 28 -8.72 5.43 -12.17
N GLU A 29 -9.77 4.85 -11.61
CA GLU A 29 -9.73 3.99 -10.44
C GLU A 29 -9.57 2.51 -10.79
N ASP A 30 -9.10 1.76 -9.81
CA ASP A 30 -9.13 0.30 -9.83
C ASP A 30 -10.51 -0.19 -9.43
N LEU A 31 -11.13 -0.94 -10.34
CA LEU A 31 -12.36 -1.68 -10.09
C LEU A 31 -12.04 -3.14 -9.85
N TYR A 32 -12.98 -3.86 -9.25
CA TYR A 32 -12.77 -5.23 -8.81
C TYR A 32 -13.90 -6.13 -9.28
N LEU A 33 -13.51 -7.23 -9.93
CA LEU A 33 -14.38 -8.35 -10.27
C LEU A 33 -14.09 -9.52 -9.34
N ALA A 34 -15.14 -10.22 -8.93
CA ALA A 34 -14.94 -11.49 -8.24
C ALA A 34 -14.30 -12.50 -9.21
N VAL A 35 -13.25 -13.18 -8.78
CA VAL A 35 -12.63 -14.25 -9.56
C VAL A 35 -13.64 -15.38 -9.72
N PRO A 36 -13.91 -15.86 -10.95
CA PRO A 36 -14.88 -16.91 -11.19
C PRO A 36 -14.43 -18.21 -10.53
N GLN A 37 -15.35 -18.92 -9.89
CA GLN A 37 -15.09 -20.28 -9.43
C GLN A 37 -15.02 -21.24 -10.62
N GLN A 38 -14.40 -22.40 -10.45
CA GLN A 38 -14.30 -23.40 -11.51
C GLN A 38 -15.68 -23.73 -12.10
N GLY A 39 -15.80 -23.59 -13.42
CA GLY A 39 -17.05 -23.84 -14.16
C GLY A 39 -18.03 -22.65 -14.21
N GLN A 40 -17.67 -21.50 -13.63
CA GLN A 40 -18.41 -20.26 -13.82
C GLN A 40 -17.94 -19.49 -15.05
N GLU A 41 -18.84 -18.68 -15.61
CA GLU A 41 -18.51 -17.73 -16.67
C GLU A 41 -17.46 -16.71 -16.19
N PRO A 42 -16.55 -16.24 -17.08
CA PRO A 42 -15.50 -15.30 -16.70
C PRO A 42 -16.01 -13.98 -16.10
N LEU A 43 -17.17 -13.52 -16.54
CA LEU A 43 -17.82 -12.30 -16.04
C LEU A 43 -19.06 -12.67 -15.20
N PRO A 44 -19.20 -12.12 -13.98
CA PRO A 44 -20.28 -12.48 -13.05
C PRO A 44 -21.61 -11.79 -13.40
N VAL A 45 -22.19 -12.11 -14.55
CA VAL A 45 -23.45 -11.50 -15.02
C VAL A 45 -24.63 -11.94 -14.15
N TYR A 46 -25.46 -10.99 -13.71
CA TYR A 46 -26.66 -11.26 -12.94
C TYR A 46 -27.84 -10.40 -13.42
N ASP A 47 -29.07 -10.83 -13.11
CA ASP A 47 -30.27 -10.03 -13.29
C ASP A 47 -30.43 -9.11 -12.07
N ASP A 48 -30.37 -7.79 -12.28
CA ASP A 48 -30.53 -6.79 -11.22
C ASP A 48 -31.97 -6.23 -11.25
N PRO A 49 -32.79 -6.49 -10.21
CA PRO A 49 -34.15 -5.98 -10.14
C PRO A 49 -34.23 -4.44 -10.09
N ALA A 50 -33.25 -3.77 -9.48
CA ALA A 50 -33.20 -2.32 -9.38
C ALA A 50 -32.80 -1.66 -10.70
N ALA A 51 -31.90 -2.30 -11.46
CA ALA A 51 -31.52 -1.84 -12.80
C ALA A 51 -32.53 -2.22 -13.89
N GLY A 52 -33.41 -3.20 -13.62
CA GLY A 52 -34.40 -3.71 -14.56
C GLY A 52 -33.78 -4.48 -15.74
N GLY A 53 -32.68 -5.20 -15.50
CA GLY A 53 -32.00 -5.96 -16.56
C GLY A 53 -30.68 -6.61 -16.13
N LYS A 54 -29.97 -7.18 -17.09
CA LYS A 54 -28.68 -7.84 -16.85
C LYS A 54 -27.57 -6.82 -16.59
N CYS A 55 -26.77 -7.09 -15.56
CA CYS A 55 -25.65 -6.25 -15.15
C CYS A 55 -24.37 -7.09 -14.97
N ILE A 56 -23.22 -6.45 -15.19
CA ILE A 56 -21.93 -6.93 -14.71
C ILE A 56 -21.59 -6.11 -13.46
N PRO A 57 -21.42 -6.74 -12.28
CA PRO A 57 -21.10 -6.07 -11.04
C PRO A 57 -19.59 -5.83 -10.96
N VAL A 58 -19.20 -4.61 -10.62
CA VAL A 58 -17.84 -4.27 -10.21
C VAL A 58 -17.88 -3.56 -8.86
N LEU A 59 -16.82 -3.70 -8.09
CA LEU A 59 -16.64 -2.99 -6.84
C LEU A 59 -15.52 -1.97 -6.98
N THR A 60 -15.67 -0.80 -6.37
CA THR A 60 -14.56 0.08 -6.05
C THR A 60 -13.86 -0.45 -4.79
N ARG A 61 -12.60 -0.08 -4.58
CA ARG A 61 -11.82 -0.57 -3.44
C ARG A 61 -12.52 -0.41 -2.10
N GLY A 62 -13.07 0.78 -1.81
CA GLY A 62 -13.72 1.05 -0.54
C GLY A 62 -15.01 0.24 -0.31
N MET A 63 -15.49 -0.44 -1.35
CA MET A 63 -16.67 -1.32 -1.32
C MET A 63 -16.32 -2.81 -1.48
N LEU A 64 -15.03 -3.19 -1.46
CA LEU A 64 -14.67 -4.60 -1.35
C LEU A 64 -15.31 -5.19 -0.09
N PRO A 65 -15.95 -6.36 -0.18
CA PRO A 65 -16.59 -6.98 0.97
C PRO A 65 -15.52 -7.41 1.99
N PRO A 66 -15.93 -7.73 3.23
CA PRO A 66 -15.04 -8.38 4.18
C PRO A 66 -14.37 -9.63 3.60
N TRP A 67 -13.17 -9.94 4.10
CA TRP A 67 -12.40 -11.10 3.70
C TRP A 67 -13.21 -12.39 3.88
N GLU A 68 -13.18 -13.26 2.87
CA GLU A 68 -13.80 -14.60 2.90
C GLU A 68 -12.84 -15.64 2.32
N PRO A 69 -12.76 -16.87 2.87
CA PRO A 69 -11.73 -17.85 2.48
C PRO A 69 -11.71 -18.25 1.01
N GLN A 70 -12.87 -18.27 0.34
CA GLN A 70 -13.03 -18.80 -1.03
C GLN A 70 -13.40 -17.72 -2.05
N ARG A 71 -13.36 -16.45 -1.65
CA ARG A 71 -13.76 -15.32 -2.49
C ARG A 71 -12.55 -14.46 -2.80
N PHE A 72 -12.23 -14.32 -4.06
CA PHE A 72 -11.07 -13.57 -4.55
C PHE A 72 -11.53 -12.47 -5.49
N PHE A 73 -10.70 -11.44 -5.64
CA PHE A 73 -11.00 -10.32 -6.51
C PHE A 73 -9.79 -9.95 -7.34
N ASP A 74 -10.01 -9.81 -8.65
CA ASP A 74 -9.01 -9.29 -9.57
C ASP A 74 -9.38 -7.87 -10.00
N ARG A 75 -8.34 -7.04 -10.19
CA ARG A 75 -8.49 -5.69 -10.67
C ARG A 75 -8.91 -5.68 -12.13
N VAL A 76 -9.76 -4.72 -12.46
CA VAL A 76 -10.14 -4.39 -13.82
C VAL A 76 -10.27 -2.86 -13.92
N SER A 77 -10.06 -2.33 -15.10
CA SER A 77 -10.27 -0.91 -15.40
C SER A 77 -11.56 -0.68 -16.20
N VAL A 78 -12.07 0.56 -16.17
CA VAL A 78 -13.17 0.94 -17.07
C VAL A 78 -12.78 0.80 -18.56
N GLU A 79 -11.48 0.91 -18.85
CA GLU A 79 -10.92 0.79 -20.20
C GLU A 79 -11.04 -0.63 -20.73
N GLU A 80 -10.57 -1.62 -19.96
CA GLU A 80 -10.70 -3.04 -20.29
C GLU A 80 -12.19 -3.44 -20.43
N LEU A 81 -13.03 -3.00 -19.48
CA LEU A 81 -14.48 -3.25 -19.56
C LEU A 81 -15.10 -2.62 -20.81
N ALA A 82 -14.68 -1.41 -21.19
CA ALA A 82 -15.20 -0.75 -22.39
C ALA A 82 -14.76 -1.46 -23.67
N GLN A 83 -13.56 -2.03 -23.71
CA GLN A 83 -13.02 -2.73 -24.89
C GLN A 83 -13.65 -4.11 -25.05
N ASP A 84 -13.71 -4.90 -23.98
CA ASP A 84 -14.12 -6.30 -23.99
C ASP A 84 -15.57 -6.51 -23.51
N TRP A 85 -16.43 -5.50 -23.71
CA TRP A 85 -17.81 -5.58 -23.24
C TRP A 85 -18.64 -6.65 -24.00
N PRO A 86 -19.26 -7.61 -23.30
CA PRO A 86 -19.85 -8.78 -23.96
C PRO A 86 -21.23 -8.53 -24.57
N ASN A 87 -21.97 -7.50 -24.14
CA ASN A 87 -23.34 -7.26 -24.62
C ASN A 87 -23.82 -5.82 -24.40
N ASP A 88 -24.11 -5.10 -25.47
CA ASP A 88 -24.52 -3.68 -25.44
C ASP A 88 -25.84 -3.39 -24.70
N LYS A 89 -26.65 -4.41 -24.40
CA LYS A 89 -27.89 -4.27 -23.60
C LYS A 89 -27.65 -4.38 -22.10
N TRP A 90 -26.49 -4.89 -21.69
CA TRP A 90 -26.15 -5.05 -20.28
C TRP A 90 -25.60 -3.74 -19.72
N ARG A 91 -25.74 -3.55 -18.41
CA ARG A 91 -25.24 -2.38 -17.69
C ARG A 91 -24.03 -2.75 -16.84
N LEU A 92 -23.18 -1.76 -16.58
CA LEU A 92 -22.18 -1.88 -15.52
C LEU A 92 -22.82 -1.44 -14.21
N ALA A 93 -22.88 -2.34 -13.23
CA ALA A 93 -23.33 -2.04 -11.89
C ALA A 93 -22.09 -1.82 -11.01
N VAL A 94 -21.84 -0.57 -10.62
CA VAL A 94 -20.75 -0.22 -9.71
C VAL A 94 -21.29 -0.27 -8.28
N ASN A 95 -20.64 -1.03 -7.41
CA ASN A 95 -21.00 -1.21 -5.99
C ASN A 95 -22.45 -1.64 -5.74
N PRO A 96 -22.99 -2.63 -6.47
CA PRO A 96 -24.38 -3.06 -6.31
C PRO A 96 -24.65 -3.57 -4.89
N GLY A 97 -25.85 -3.28 -4.38
CA GLY A 97 -26.25 -3.65 -3.02
C GLY A 97 -25.68 -2.74 -1.91
N THR A 98 -24.99 -1.66 -2.27
CA THR A 98 -24.44 -0.68 -1.32
C THR A 98 -25.11 0.69 -1.49
N PRO A 99 -24.98 1.61 -0.51
CA PRO A 99 -25.43 3.00 -0.65
C PRO A 99 -24.70 3.80 -1.74
N PHE A 100 -23.60 3.27 -2.29
CA PHE A 100 -22.74 3.91 -3.27
C PHE A 100 -22.92 3.31 -4.68
N VAL A 101 -24.08 2.67 -4.92
CA VAL A 101 -24.39 2.04 -6.20
C VAL A 101 -24.52 3.07 -7.33
N ALA A 102 -24.01 2.72 -8.50
CA ALA A 102 -24.28 3.43 -9.75
C ALA A 102 -24.48 2.42 -10.90
N TYR A 103 -25.37 2.75 -11.84
CA TYR A 103 -25.68 1.91 -12.99
C TYR A 103 -25.35 2.66 -14.27
N LEU A 104 -24.37 2.18 -15.01
CA LEU A 104 -23.90 2.82 -16.25
C LEU A 104 -24.36 2.01 -17.47
N LEU A 105 -24.90 2.71 -18.46
CA LEU A 105 -25.22 2.12 -19.76
C LEU A 105 -23.92 1.81 -20.52
N ALA A 106 -23.88 0.67 -21.20
CA ALA A 106 -22.67 0.20 -21.88
C ALA A 106 -22.86 -0.05 -23.39
N THR A 107 -23.78 0.69 -24.02
CA THR A 107 -23.88 0.72 -25.50
C THR A 107 -22.57 1.23 -26.12
N PRO A 108 -22.31 1.04 -27.41
CA PRO A 108 -21.08 1.51 -28.05
C PRO A 108 -20.78 3.00 -27.85
N ALA A 109 -21.81 3.87 -27.90
CA ALA A 109 -21.64 5.31 -27.67
C ALA A 109 -21.22 5.64 -26.23
N HIS A 110 -21.84 5.00 -25.23
CA HIS A 110 -21.48 5.17 -23.83
C HIS A 110 -20.05 4.67 -23.55
N ARG A 111 -19.67 3.50 -24.09
CA ARG A 111 -18.31 2.96 -23.94
C ARG A 111 -17.25 3.87 -24.58
N ALA A 112 -17.55 4.48 -25.73
CA ALA A 112 -16.69 5.50 -26.32
C ALA A 112 -16.54 6.74 -25.39
N GLY A 113 -17.62 7.15 -24.72
CA GLY A 113 -17.58 8.18 -23.69
C GLY A 113 -16.71 7.80 -22.49
N TRP A 114 -16.80 6.56 -22.01
CA TRP A 114 -15.95 6.07 -20.92
C TRP A 114 -14.47 6.13 -21.28
N LEU A 115 -14.11 5.70 -22.49
CA LEU A 115 -12.74 5.76 -23.00
C LEU A 115 -12.24 7.20 -23.15
N GLN A 116 -13.11 8.12 -23.57
CA GLN A 116 -12.75 9.54 -23.66
C GLN A 116 -12.45 10.13 -22.28
N VAL A 117 -13.30 9.86 -21.29
CA VAL A 117 -13.07 10.32 -19.91
C VAL A 117 -11.81 9.66 -19.31
N ARG A 118 -11.61 8.35 -19.54
CA ARG A 118 -10.40 7.63 -19.16
C ARG A 118 -9.14 8.30 -19.73
N ALA A 119 -9.14 8.66 -21.00
CA ALA A 119 -8.02 9.33 -21.64
C ALA A 119 -7.73 10.73 -21.04
N GLN A 120 -8.75 11.41 -20.53
CA GLN A 120 -8.60 12.71 -19.88
C GLN A 120 -8.10 12.60 -18.43
N VAL A 121 -8.61 11.62 -17.67
CA VAL A 121 -8.25 11.41 -16.25
C VAL A 121 -6.91 10.69 -16.10
N GLY A 122 -6.58 9.78 -17.03
CA GLY A 122 -5.40 8.93 -16.96
C GLY A 122 -5.51 7.80 -15.93
N VAL A 123 -4.46 6.99 -15.85
CA VAL A 123 -4.30 5.96 -14.81
C VAL A 123 -4.09 6.64 -13.45
N ARG A 124 -4.72 6.13 -12.38
CA ARG A 124 -4.40 6.56 -11.02
C ARG A 124 -2.88 6.45 -10.79
N PRO A 125 -2.18 7.56 -10.51
CA PRO A 125 -0.74 7.50 -10.29
C PRO A 125 -0.44 6.81 -8.97
N GLY A 126 0.73 6.18 -8.88
CA GLY A 126 1.32 5.75 -7.60
C GLY A 126 1.70 6.95 -6.73
N GLY A 127 1.96 6.71 -5.45
CA GLY A 127 2.45 7.72 -4.52
C GLY A 127 1.36 8.58 -3.85
N LEU A 128 0.08 8.22 -3.92
CA LEU A 128 -1.00 8.98 -3.28
C LEU A 128 -1.28 8.44 -1.87
N LEU A 129 -1.42 9.35 -0.91
CA LEU A 129 -1.94 9.01 0.42
C LEU A 129 -3.44 8.77 0.35
N VAL A 130 -3.88 7.59 0.77
CA VAL A 130 -5.29 7.21 0.82
C VAL A 130 -5.63 6.68 2.21
N THR A 131 -6.74 7.15 2.77
CA THR A 131 -7.30 6.66 4.03
C THR A 131 -8.66 6.05 3.77
N HIS A 132 -8.90 4.85 4.30
CA HIS A 132 -10.21 4.22 4.32
C HIS A 132 -10.92 4.59 5.64
N PHE A 133 -11.95 5.44 5.59
CA PHE A 133 -12.62 5.97 6.79
C PHE A 133 -13.41 4.93 7.60
N GLY A 134 -13.66 3.75 7.03
CA GLY A 134 -14.19 2.60 7.77
C GLY A 134 -13.12 1.67 8.37
N GLY A 135 -11.83 1.93 8.14
CA GLY A 135 -10.72 1.14 8.65
C GLY A 135 -10.24 1.60 10.03
N PRO A 136 -9.34 0.86 10.69
CA PRO A 136 -8.72 1.28 11.96
C PRO A 136 -7.98 2.61 11.80
N LEU A 137 -8.46 3.66 12.47
CA LEU A 137 -7.81 4.99 12.48
C LEU A 137 -6.89 5.18 13.68
N HIS A 138 -7.04 4.36 14.72
CA HIS A 138 -6.32 4.43 15.99
C HIS A 138 -6.03 3.04 16.54
N GLY A 139 -5.14 2.98 17.54
CA GLY A 139 -4.81 1.76 18.28
C GLY A 139 -3.76 0.87 17.61
N PRO A 140 -3.43 -0.29 18.21
CA PRO A 140 -2.26 -1.09 17.83
C PRO A 140 -2.28 -1.59 16.37
N VAL A 141 -3.45 -1.94 15.84
CA VAL A 141 -3.57 -2.35 14.43
C VAL A 141 -3.28 -1.19 13.49
N ALA A 142 -3.80 0.02 13.79
CA ALA A 142 -3.51 1.21 12.99
C ALA A 142 -2.02 1.57 13.03
N GLN A 143 -1.38 1.49 14.21
CA GLN A 143 0.07 1.70 14.36
C GLN A 143 0.89 0.69 13.55
N GLY A 144 0.50 -0.60 13.58
CA GLY A 144 1.12 -1.63 12.78
C GLY A 144 0.99 -1.40 11.28
N LEU A 145 -0.20 -1.04 10.82
CA LEU A 145 -0.45 -0.69 9.43
C LEU A 145 0.30 0.57 8.98
N ALA A 146 0.47 1.54 9.89
CA ALA A 146 1.24 2.75 9.62
C ALA A 146 2.73 2.47 9.35
N CYS A 147 3.30 1.38 9.88
CA CYS A 147 4.67 0.94 9.53
C CYS A 147 4.77 0.52 8.05
N GLY A 148 3.68 -0.01 7.47
CA GLY A 148 3.58 -0.36 6.04
C GLY A 148 3.03 0.76 5.15
N ALA A 149 2.80 1.95 5.69
CA ALA A 149 2.24 3.08 4.94
C ALA A 149 3.07 3.48 3.70
N PRO A 150 4.43 3.42 3.69
CA PRO A 150 5.21 3.71 2.48
C PRO A 150 4.83 2.84 1.28
N LEU A 151 4.60 1.55 1.50
CA LEU A 151 4.18 0.62 0.47
C LEU A 151 2.73 0.90 0.01
N ALA A 152 1.85 1.23 0.96
CA ALA A 152 0.47 1.61 0.64
C ALA A 152 0.41 2.88 -0.23
N VAL A 153 1.18 3.91 0.14
CA VAL A 153 1.29 5.16 -0.61
C VAL A 153 1.91 4.92 -1.98
N HIS A 154 2.98 4.13 -2.08
CA HIS A 154 3.58 3.77 -3.37
C HIS A 154 2.55 3.22 -4.36
N HIS A 155 1.65 2.35 -3.89
CA HIS A 155 0.59 1.77 -4.70
C HIS A 155 -0.72 2.58 -4.73
N SER A 156 -0.79 3.73 -4.04
CA SER A 156 -2.00 4.56 -3.94
C SER A 156 -3.23 3.81 -3.40
N VAL A 157 -2.98 2.87 -2.47
CA VAL A 157 -4.01 2.10 -1.75
C VAL A 157 -4.12 2.57 -0.30
N PRO A 158 -5.24 2.32 0.40
CA PRO A 158 -5.40 2.73 1.79
C PRO A 158 -4.29 2.19 2.68
N TRP A 159 -3.74 3.07 3.52
CA TRP A 159 -2.72 2.69 4.50
C TRP A 159 -3.32 1.88 5.65
N ASN A 160 -4.58 2.12 6.00
CA ASN A 160 -5.23 1.60 7.20
C ASN A 160 -6.20 0.43 6.93
N GLU A 161 -5.91 -0.42 5.95
CA GLU A 161 -6.69 -1.64 5.73
C GLU A 161 -5.78 -2.86 5.64
N LEU A 162 -6.18 -3.94 6.31
CA LEU A 162 -5.73 -5.29 5.96
C LEU A 162 -6.47 -5.76 4.71
N GLY A 163 -7.79 -5.53 4.67
CA GLY A 163 -8.61 -5.65 3.48
C GLY A 163 -8.78 -7.08 2.95
N THR A 164 -9.43 -7.18 1.80
CA THR A 164 -9.67 -8.46 1.10
C THR A 164 -8.56 -8.79 0.11
N ALA A 165 -7.88 -7.77 -0.40
CA ALA A 165 -6.70 -7.83 -1.25
C ALA A 165 -5.83 -6.59 -1.00
N PHE A 166 -4.52 -6.70 -1.23
CA PHE A 166 -3.64 -5.55 -1.22
C PHE A 166 -3.72 -4.80 -2.54
N LEU A 167 -3.37 -5.42 -3.66
CA LEU A 167 -3.64 -4.89 -5.00
C LEU A 167 -4.84 -5.61 -5.61
N ASP A 168 -4.68 -6.91 -5.81
CA ASP A 168 -5.64 -7.88 -6.31
C ASP A 168 -5.08 -9.30 -6.09
N TYR A 169 -5.92 -10.33 -6.24
CA TYR A 169 -5.51 -11.70 -5.95
C TYR A 169 -4.34 -12.16 -6.82
N SER A 170 -4.45 -12.00 -8.14
CA SER A 170 -3.45 -12.50 -9.08
C SER A 170 -2.08 -11.83 -8.90
N THR A 171 -2.05 -10.51 -8.74
CA THR A 171 -0.82 -9.72 -8.54
C THR A 171 -0.21 -9.95 -7.17
N ASP A 172 -1.02 -10.05 -6.11
CA ASP A 172 -0.54 -10.33 -4.75
C ASP A 172 0.09 -11.74 -4.70
N ALA A 173 -0.56 -12.75 -5.28
CA ALA A 173 -0.04 -14.12 -5.36
C ALA A 173 1.24 -14.20 -6.20
N GLU A 174 1.29 -13.48 -7.33
CA GLU A 174 2.49 -13.39 -8.17
C GLU A 174 3.66 -12.76 -7.42
N THR A 175 3.40 -11.66 -6.71
CA THR A 175 4.41 -10.95 -5.92
C THR A 175 4.99 -11.87 -4.85
N LEU A 176 4.14 -12.56 -4.08
CA LEU A 176 4.56 -13.54 -3.08
C LEU A 176 5.44 -14.64 -3.69
N ARG A 177 5.02 -15.21 -4.81
CA ARG A 177 5.74 -16.32 -5.44
C ARG A 177 7.06 -15.86 -6.06
N ALA A 178 7.03 -14.82 -6.87
CA ALA A 178 8.17 -14.41 -7.69
C ALA A 178 9.21 -13.59 -6.93
N GLN A 179 8.79 -12.74 -5.98
CA GLN A 179 9.69 -11.84 -5.26
C GLN A 179 10.04 -12.34 -3.87
N TRP A 180 9.12 -13.04 -3.20
CA TRP A 180 9.30 -13.50 -1.81
C TRP A 180 9.55 -15.00 -1.68
N SER A 181 9.41 -15.76 -2.78
CA SER A 181 9.47 -17.23 -2.77
C SER A 181 8.49 -17.85 -1.77
N VAL A 182 7.30 -17.25 -1.65
CA VAL A 182 6.22 -17.69 -0.77
C VAL A 182 5.11 -18.31 -1.61
N GLY A 183 4.73 -19.55 -1.29
CA GLY A 183 3.68 -20.28 -2.00
C GLY A 183 2.65 -20.93 -1.10
N ASP A 184 2.87 -20.93 0.21
CA ASP A 184 2.02 -21.60 1.20
C ASP A 184 2.08 -20.88 2.57
N PRO A 185 1.18 -21.22 3.53
CA PRO A 185 1.17 -20.59 4.85
C PRO A 185 2.48 -20.75 5.65
N ALA A 186 3.22 -21.84 5.45
CA ALA A 186 4.45 -22.11 6.21
C ALA A 186 5.61 -21.23 5.72
N SER A 187 5.81 -21.17 4.40
CA SER A 187 6.77 -20.27 3.76
C SER A 187 6.43 -18.80 4.02
N TRP A 188 5.14 -18.44 4.07
CA TRP A 188 4.71 -17.10 4.48
C TRP A 188 5.13 -16.77 5.91
N GLN A 189 4.84 -17.65 6.88
CA GLN A 189 5.20 -17.43 8.28
C GLN A 189 6.72 -17.33 8.45
N GLN A 190 7.48 -18.20 7.78
CA GLN A 190 8.94 -18.16 7.80
C GLN A 190 9.49 -16.83 7.28
N ARG A 191 8.99 -16.34 6.13
CA ARG A 191 9.44 -15.05 5.57
C ARG A 191 9.05 -13.87 6.46
N PHE A 192 7.88 -13.92 7.09
CA PHE A 192 7.46 -12.89 8.03
C PHE A 192 8.39 -12.81 9.24
N ASP A 193 8.74 -13.94 9.86
CA ASP A 193 9.65 -13.95 11.00
C ASP A 193 11.06 -13.49 10.62
N GLN A 194 11.56 -13.86 9.42
CA GLN A 194 12.84 -13.35 8.91
C GLN A 194 12.87 -11.82 8.76
N LEU A 195 11.77 -11.20 8.32
CA LEU A 195 11.67 -9.75 8.22
C LEU A 195 11.60 -9.09 9.61
N LEU A 196 10.90 -9.70 10.57
CA LEU A 196 10.92 -9.19 11.96
C LEU A 196 12.32 -9.25 12.59
N ASP A 197 13.12 -10.24 12.20
CA ASP A 197 14.51 -10.40 12.61
C ASP A 197 15.50 -9.50 11.83
N GLY A 198 15.05 -8.72 10.86
CA GLY A 198 15.89 -7.78 10.10
C GLY A 198 16.78 -8.45 9.04
N GLN A 199 16.34 -9.57 8.45
CA GLN A 199 17.14 -10.38 7.52
C GLN A 199 17.04 -9.97 6.04
N PHE A 200 16.35 -8.87 5.70
CA PHE A 200 16.34 -8.29 4.37
C PHE A 200 17.48 -7.28 4.16
N VAL A 201 17.70 -6.38 5.12
CA VAL A 201 18.77 -5.37 5.02
C VAL A 201 20.17 -5.98 5.27
N PRO A 202 21.25 -5.36 4.77
CA PRO A 202 22.61 -5.86 4.99
C PRO A 202 23.00 -5.80 6.48
N ALA A 203 23.20 -6.97 7.10
CA ALA A 203 23.46 -7.10 8.55
C ALA A 203 24.69 -6.30 9.03
N GLU A 204 25.76 -6.27 8.24
CA GLU A 204 26.97 -5.50 8.58
C GLU A 204 26.71 -3.99 8.60
N THR A 205 25.89 -3.49 7.67
CA THR A 205 25.50 -2.07 7.63
C THR A 205 24.57 -1.71 8.78
N GLU A 206 23.59 -2.56 9.09
CA GLU A 206 22.72 -2.36 10.26
C GLU A 206 23.53 -2.34 11.57
N ALA A 207 24.47 -3.27 11.75
CA ALA A 207 25.32 -3.32 12.93
C ALA A 207 26.19 -2.06 13.08
N ALA A 208 26.81 -1.59 11.99
CA ALA A 208 27.60 -0.35 11.96
C ALA A 208 26.75 0.88 12.33
N LEU A 209 25.54 1.00 11.78
CA LEU A 209 24.62 2.10 12.07
C LEU A 209 24.18 2.10 13.54
N ARG A 210 23.88 0.92 14.11
CA ARG A 210 23.49 0.77 15.51
C ARG A 210 24.62 1.11 16.47
N ALA A 211 25.84 0.66 16.17
CA ALA A 211 27.02 1.02 16.96
C ALA A 211 27.22 2.54 16.98
N ARG A 212 27.18 3.18 15.80
CA ARG A 212 27.29 4.63 15.65
C ARG A 212 26.19 5.41 16.39
N ALA A 213 24.97 4.87 16.46
CA ALA A 213 23.86 5.51 17.18
C ALA A 213 23.94 5.35 18.71
N ALA A 214 24.65 4.33 19.19
CA ALA A 214 24.85 4.06 20.62
C ALA A 214 26.04 4.84 21.22
N GLU A 215 26.95 5.33 20.38
CA GLU A 215 28.05 6.19 20.82
C GLU A 215 27.51 7.52 21.38
N PRO A 216 27.75 7.83 22.66
CA PRO A 216 27.32 9.10 23.22
C PRO A 216 28.08 10.23 22.53
N SER A 217 27.38 11.30 22.14
CA SER A 217 27.94 12.55 21.64
C SER A 217 28.79 13.22 22.72
N THR A 218 30.01 12.74 22.94
CA THR A 218 30.95 13.24 23.95
C THR A 218 32.24 13.62 23.27
N GLU A 219 32.77 14.79 23.62
CA GLU A 219 34.07 15.28 23.16
C GLU A 219 35.20 14.28 23.44
N PRO A 220 36.26 14.25 22.60
CA PRO A 220 37.22 13.18 22.55
C PRO A 220 38.26 13.31 23.69
N ASP A 221 37.93 12.82 24.88
CA ASP A 221 38.90 12.58 25.95
C ASP A 221 38.77 11.14 26.46
N GLY A 222 39.43 10.21 25.76
CA GLY A 222 39.55 8.82 26.20
C GLY A 222 40.21 7.93 25.15
N GLU A 223 41.25 7.20 25.54
CA GLU A 223 41.99 6.26 24.67
C GLU A 223 41.09 5.19 24.03
N PRO A 224 41.32 4.81 22.75
CA PRO A 224 40.49 3.86 22.04
C PRO A 224 40.73 2.44 22.55
N GLY A 225 39.90 1.99 23.48
CA GLY A 225 39.90 0.63 24.00
C GLY A 225 38.65 -0.14 23.58
N GLY A 226 38.79 -1.08 22.65
CA GLY A 226 37.85 -2.19 22.46
C GLY A 226 37.11 -2.19 21.12
N ASP A 227 37.41 -3.19 20.29
CA ASP A 227 36.83 -3.58 18.99
C ASP A 227 36.52 -2.43 18.02
N ALA A 228 37.26 -2.35 16.91
CA ALA A 228 36.98 -1.36 15.88
C ALA A 228 35.54 -1.54 15.39
N ALA A 229 34.63 -0.65 15.83
CA ALA A 229 33.26 -0.62 15.35
C ALA A 229 33.29 -0.68 13.82
N ALA A 230 32.49 -1.57 13.24
CA ALA A 230 32.41 -1.71 11.79
C ALA A 230 32.13 -0.33 11.18
N ALA A 231 32.99 0.12 10.27
CA ALA A 231 32.86 1.43 9.66
C ALA A 231 31.54 1.49 8.86
N VAL A 232 30.81 2.60 9.02
CA VAL A 232 29.62 2.84 8.20
C VAL A 232 30.04 2.98 6.74
N PRO A 233 29.38 2.29 5.78
CA PRO A 233 29.75 2.37 4.38
C PRO A 233 29.68 3.81 3.84
N GLU A 234 30.64 4.21 3.00
CA GLU A 234 30.68 5.56 2.38
C GLU A 234 29.38 5.92 1.65
N LEU A 235 28.71 4.92 1.05
CA LEU A 235 27.43 5.12 0.38
C LEU A 235 26.32 5.60 1.33
N VAL A 236 26.34 5.14 2.59
CA VAL A 236 25.41 5.63 3.62
C VAL A 236 25.64 7.11 3.89
N GLU A 237 26.89 7.52 4.10
CA GLU A 237 27.22 8.92 4.38
C GLU A 237 26.80 9.84 3.22
N ARG A 238 27.01 9.37 1.98
CA ARG A 238 26.57 10.06 0.77
C ARG A 238 25.04 10.22 0.71
N TYR A 239 24.27 9.22 1.14
CA TYR A 239 22.81 9.35 1.24
C TYR A 239 22.39 10.26 2.38
N GLU A 240 23.05 10.22 3.54
CA GLU A 240 22.76 11.12 4.66
C GLU A 240 23.02 12.57 4.29
N GLU A 241 24.13 12.88 3.60
CA GLU A 241 24.39 14.21 3.05
C GLU A 241 23.29 14.66 2.09
N ARG A 242 22.87 13.76 1.20
CA ARG A 242 21.77 14.05 0.28
C ARG A 242 20.44 14.26 1.00
N PHE A 243 20.11 13.43 1.98
CA PHE A 243 18.89 13.56 2.78
C PHE A 243 18.84 14.88 3.54
N ARG A 244 19.96 15.35 4.08
CA ARG A 244 20.04 16.67 4.71
C ARG A 244 19.83 17.80 3.70
N THR A 245 20.42 17.67 2.51
CA THR A 245 20.23 18.62 1.41
C THR A 245 18.77 18.70 0.95
N ASP A 246 18.10 17.55 0.86
CA ASP A 246 16.72 17.45 0.36
C ASP A 246 15.66 17.55 1.47
N GLY A 247 16.08 17.75 2.73
CA GLY A 247 15.19 17.95 3.89
C GLY A 247 14.52 16.69 4.44
N LEU A 248 15.06 15.51 4.16
CA LEU A 248 14.65 14.22 4.76
C LEU A 248 15.28 13.99 6.14
N LEU A 249 16.36 14.71 6.46
CA LEU A 249 17.03 14.71 7.75
C LEU A 249 17.27 16.17 8.21
N PRO A 250 17.33 16.42 9.53
CA PRO A 250 17.80 17.71 10.05
C PRO A 250 19.30 17.93 9.74
N PRO A 251 19.83 19.16 9.87
CA PRO A 251 21.20 19.51 9.45
C PRO A 251 22.35 18.64 10.00
N ASP A 252 22.18 18.09 11.20
CA ASP A 252 23.14 17.17 11.85
C ASP A 252 22.56 15.75 12.02
N GLY A 253 21.41 15.48 11.39
CA GLY A 253 20.71 14.22 11.48
C GLY A 253 21.47 13.08 10.82
N ARG A 254 21.37 11.90 11.44
CA ARG A 254 21.91 10.64 10.93
C ARG A 254 20.87 9.54 11.10
N VAL A 255 20.95 8.51 10.26
CA VAL A 255 20.11 7.32 10.35
C VAL A 255 20.76 6.33 11.31
N GLY A 256 19.99 5.84 12.28
CA GLY A 256 20.46 4.89 13.30
C GLY A 256 20.16 3.42 13.01
N SER A 257 19.24 3.13 12.07
CA SER A 257 18.85 1.75 11.73
C SER A 257 18.12 1.70 10.38
N LEU A 258 18.31 0.61 9.64
CA LEU A 258 17.61 0.27 8.39
C LEU A 258 16.37 -0.61 8.63
N ALA A 259 16.12 -1.08 9.85
CA ALA A 259 15.08 -2.05 10.18
C ALA A 259 13.68 -1.65 9.69
N ALA A 260 13.39 -0.36 9.55
CA ALA A 260 12.13 0.15 9.02
C ALA A 260 11.82 -0.38 7.61
N LEU A 261 12.83 -0.70 6.78
CA LEU A 261 12.58 -1.33 5.48
C LEU A 261 12.04 -2.74 5.64
N ASP A 262 12.66 -3.57 6.46
CA ASP A 262 12.19 -4.91 6.80
C ASP A 262 10.78 -4.87 7.39
N LEU A 263 10.52 -3.95 8.32
CA LEU A 263 9.22 -3.81 8.98
C LEU A 263 8.13 -3.36 8.01
N ALA A 264 8.43 -2.42 7.11
CA ALA A 264 7.49 -2.04 6.05
C ALA A 264 7.19 -3.22 5.10
N HIS A 265 8.22 -3.99 4.73
CA HIS A 265 8.05 -5.22 3.95
C HIS A 265 7.27 -6.29 4.71
N ALA A 266 7.45 -6.42 6.03
CA ALA A 266 6.71 -7.37 6.86
C ALA A 266 5.20 -7.05 6.83
N VAL A 267 4.81 -5.78 6.92
CA VAL A 267 3.40 -5.37 6.75
C VAL A 267 2.92 -5.65 5.33
N GLY A 268 3.73 -5.39 4.31
CA GLY A 268 3.43 -5.77 2.92
C GLY A 268 3.15 -7.28 2.79
N LEU A 269 4.04 -8.11 3.34
CA LEU A 269 3.90 -9.56 3.36
C LEU A 269 2.65 -10.03 4.08
N VAL A 270 2.25 -9.36 5.17
CA VAL A 270 0.97 -9.64 5.84
C VAL A 270 -0.21 -9.34 4.93
N ARG A 271 -0.22 -8.18 4.25
CA ARG A 271 -1.33 -7.79 3.37
C ARG A 271 -1.43 -8.69 2.14
N TRP A 272 -0.30 -8.98 1.48
CA TRP A 272 -0.26 -9.93 0.37
C TRP A 272 -0.68 -11.34 0.82
N GLY A 273 -0.16 -11.82 1.95
CA GLY A 273 -0.49 -13.14 2.49
C GLY A 273 -1.97 -13.29 2.82
N LEU A 274 -2.60 -12.25 3.37
CA LEU A 274 -4.04 -12.23 3.63
C LEU A 274 -4.83 -12.24 2.30
N GLY A 275 -4.43 -11.42 1.33
CA GLY A 275 -5.01 -11.37 -0.03
C GLY A 275 -4.94 -12.71 -0.76
N ALA A 276 -3.81 -13.42 -0.63
CA ALA A 276 -3.59 -14.74 -1.21
C ALA A 276 -4.10 -15.91 -0.35
N ARG A 277 -4.76 -15.64 0.79
CA ARG A 277 -5.32 -16.64 1.73
C ARG A 277 -4.27 -17.55 2.38
N LEU A 278 -3.04 -17.07 2.51
CA LEU A 278 -1.94 -17.76 3.23
C LEU A 278 -2.00 -17.54 4.75
N CYS A 279 -2.72 -16.50 5.20
CA CYS A 279 -3.05 -16.29 6.61
C CYS A 279 -4.50 -15.83 6.77
N ALA A 280 -5.05 -15.97 7.98
CA ALA A 280 -6.41 -15.55 8.32
C ALA A 280 -6.41 -14.15 8.97
N PRO A 281 -7.55 -13.42 8.96
CA PRO A 281 -7.61 -12.06 9.50
C PRO A 281 -7.07 -11.90 10.93
N PRO A 282 -7.39 -12.78 11.91
CA PRO A 282 -6.84 -12.65 13.26
C PRO A 282 -5.30 -12.78 13.31
N GLN A 283 -4.72 -13.64 12.47
CA GLN A 283 -3.28 -13.81 12.37
C GLN A 283 -2.63 -12.58 11.73
N ALA A 284 -3.25 -12.00 10.71
CA ALA A 284 -2.79 -10.77 10.07
C ALA A 284 -2.82 -9.57 11.03
N GLU A 285 -3.88 -9.42 11.82
CA GLU A 285 -3.98 -8.38 12.86
C GLU A 285 -2.89 -8.52 13.92
N GLN A 286 -2.64 -9.73 14.41
CA GLN A 286 -1.55 -9.99 15.36
C GLN A 286 -0.18 -9.71 14.74
N ALA A 287 0.02 -10.07 13.47
CA ALA A 287 1.28 -9.85 12.77
C ALA A 287 1.62 -8.36 12.62
N VAL A 288 0.66 -7.51 12.22
CA VAL A 288 0.92 -6.06 12.15
C VAL A 288 1.15 -5.44 13.52
N GLN A 289 0.52 -5.95 14.58
CA GLN A 289 0.81 -5.50 15.95
C GLN A 289 2.23 -5.88 16.40
N ARG A 290 2.71 -7.08 16.03
CA ARG A 290 4.12 -7.48 16.26
C ARG A 290 5.09 -6.55 15.54
N VAL A 291 4.76 -6.12 14.32
CA VAL A 291 5.56 -5.14 13.58
C VAL A 291 5.61 -3.80 14.31
N ALA A 292 4.47 -3.29 14.82
CA ALA A 292 4.45 -2.05 15.59
C ALA A 292 5.32 -2.14 16.86
N ALA A 293 5.19 -3.23 17.62
CA ALA A 293 6.00 -3.46 18.81
C ALA A 293 7.50 -3.48 18.47
N ARG A 294 7.86 -4.16 17.38
CA ARG A 294 9.25 -4.20 16.91
C ARG A 294 9.75 -2.83 16.44
N ALA A 295 8.91 -2.04 15.78
CA ALA A 295 9.27 -0.67 15.39
C ALA A 295 9.58 0.21 16.62
N ALA A 296 8.76 0.11 17.67
CA ALA A 296 8.93 0.85 18.93
C ALA A 296 10.17 0.44 19.74
N GLU A 297 10.69 -0.79 19.55
CA GLU A 297 11.97 -1.21 20.13
C GLU A 297 13.19 -0.58 19.43
N VAL A 298 13.02 -0.15 18.17
CA VAL A 298 14.12 0.29 17.31
C VAL A 298 14.20 1.80 17.18
N TYR A 299 13.05 2.47 17.08
CA TYR A 299 12.95 3.88 16.76
C TYR A 299 12.20 4.62 17.88
N GLY A 300 12.53 5.90 18.08
CA GLY A 300 11.85 6.78 19.04
C GLY A 300 10.75 7.65 18.43
N SER A 301 10.66 7.73 17.11
CA SER A 301 9.71 8.60 16.41
C SER A 301 9.40 8.12 14.98
N TRP A 302 8.31 8.65 14.40
CA TRP A 302 7.99 8.41 12.99
C TRP A 302 9.04 9.02 12.07
N GLU A 303 9.65 10.14 12.44
CA GLU A 303 10.72 10.79 11.67
C GLU A 303 11.97 9.91 11.58
N GLU A 304 12.36 9.27 12.68
CA GLU A 304 13.46 8.29 12.68
C GLU A 304 13.12 7.05 11.84
N PHE A 305 11.90 6.51 11.98
CA PHE A 305 11.42 5.39 11.16
C PHE A 305 11.41 5.77 9.67
N ALA A 306 10.95 6.98 9.32
CA ALA A 306 10.90 7.49 7.97
C ALA A 306 12.29 7.61 7.34
N ALA A 307 13.28 8.09 8.10
CA ALA A 307 14.67 8.19 7.66
C ALA A 307 15.31 6.80 7.50
N GLY A 308 15.05 5.87 8.42
CA GLY A 308 15.48 4.47 8.34
C GLY A 308 14.94 3.76 7.11
N TYR A 309 13.63 3.91 6.85
CA TYR A 309 12.98 3.37 5.66
C TYR A 309 13.57 3.96 4.38
N ALA A 310 13.76 5.29 4.35
CA ALA A 310 14.30 5.98 3.19
C ALA A 310 15.72 5.51 2.86
N LEU A 311 16.60 5.40 3.87
CA LEU A 311 17.97 4.92 3.65
C LEU A 311 17.98 3.47 3.18
N GLY A 312 17.23 2.59 3.86
CA GLY A 312 17.14 1.18 3.48
C GLY A 312 16.69 1.02 2.03
N ARG A 313 15.63 1.73 1.63
CA ARG A 313 15.12 1.70 0.26
C ARG A 313 16.15 2.22 -0.76
N ALA A 314 16.86 3.29 -0.44
CA ALA A 314 17.89 3.85 -1.31
C ALA A 314 19.09 2.91 -1.50
N LEU A 315 19.51 2.23 -0.43
CA LEU A 315 20.56 1.21 -0.50
C LEU A 315 20.11 -0.01 -1.33
N ALA A 316 18.86 -0.45 -1.15
CA ALA A 316 18.34 -1.62 -1.85
C ALA A 316 18.11 -1.40 -3.36
N PHE A 317 17.69 -0.19 -3.76
CA PHE A 317 17.15 0.02 -5.11
C PHE A 317 17.79 1.15 -5.92
N ASP A 318 18.42 2.16 -5.29
CA ASP A 318 18.97 3.32 -6.01
C ASP A 318 20.46 3.19 -6.33
N ASN A 319 21.26 2.51 -5.49
CA ASN A 319 22.70 2.29 -5.71
C ASN A 319 23.55 3.58 -5.88
N GLY A 320 23.12 4.72 -5.33
CA GLY A 320 23.84 5.99 -5.32
C GLY A 320 23.65 6.84 -6.58
N TRP A 321 22.69 6.51 -7.41
CA TRP A 321 22.42 7.21 -8.67
C TRP A 321 21.59 8.48 -8.49
N PHE A 322 20.83 8.58 -7.39
CA PHE A 322 19.86 9.64 -7.14
C PHE A 322 18.84 9.77 -8.29
N GLY A 323 18.41 8.62 -8.80
CA GLY A 323 17.53 8.51 -9.96
C GLY A 323 16.05 8.49 -9.57
N PRO A 324 15.19 7.91 -10.44
CA PRO A 324 13.77 7.75 -10.15
C PRO A 324 13.47 7.02 -8.84
N ALA A 325 14.28 6.01 -8.47
CA ALA A 325 14.14 5.29 -7.21
C ALA A 325 14.33 6.20 -5.99
N TYR A 326 15.38 7.04 -5.99
CA TYR A 326 15.58 8.04 -4.95
C TYR A 326 14.46 9.09 -4.92
N ALA A 327 14.06 9.62 -6.09
CA ALA A 327 13.00 10.62 -6.17
C ALA A 327 11.67 10.10 -5.60
N GLU A 328 11.36 8.84 -5.86
CA GLU A 328 10.21 8.15 -5.26
C GLU A 328 10.36 7.97 -3.75
N THR A 329 11.54 7.55 -3.26
CA THR A 329 11.81 7.47 -1.82
C THR A 329 11.58 8.82 -1.13
N ALA A 330 12.10 9.90 -1.72
CA ALA A 330 11.92 11.26 -1.20
C ALA A 330 10.47 11.72 -1.25
N HIS A 331 9.71 11.32 -2.27
CA HIS A 331 8.27 11.58 -2.36
C HIS A 331 7.50 10.86 -1.23
N LEU A 332 7.73 9.56 -1.05
CA LEU A 332 7.08 8.77 0.00
C LEU A 332 7.37 9.33 1.39
N HIS A 333 8.64 9.67 1.65
CA HIS A 333 9.05 10.30 2.90
C HIS A 333 8.25 11.59 3.14
N ARG A 334 8.24 12.51 2.17
CA ARG A 334 7.54 13.80 2.30
C ARG A 334 6.03 13.63 2.50
N VAL A 335 5.38 12.76 1.71
CA VAL A 335 3.95 12.49 1.87
C VAL A 335 3.66 12.04 3.30
N LEU A 336 4.44 11.11 3.83
CA LEU A 336 4.14 10.55 5.14
C LEU A 336 4.59 11.43 6.31
N THR A 337 5.66 12.22 6.21
CA THR A 337 6.08 13.10 7.31
C THR A 337 5.42 14.47 7.29
N GLN A 338 4.87 14.93 6.15
CA GLN A 338 4.39 16.31 6.00
C GLN A 338 2.88 16.41 5.75
N ASP A 339 2.24 15.44 5.09
CA ASP A 339 0.80 15.51 4.81
C ASP A 339 0.01 15.48 6.14
N PRO A 340 -0.85 16.48 6.42
CA PRO A 340 -1.65 16.50 7.64
C PRO A 340 -2.57 15.28 7.85
N ALA A 341 -2.97 14.60 6.76
CA ALA A 341 -3.78 13.40 6.81
C ALA A 341 -2.96 12.11 7.01
N SER A 342 -1.62 12.21 7.06
CA SER A 342 -0.73 11.07 7.21
C SER A 342 -0.93 10.34 8.55
N PRO A 343 -0.88 8.99 8.57
CA PRO A 343 -0.86 8.25 9.83
C PRO A 343 0.28 8.66 10.74
N TRP A 344 1.45 9.02 10.21
CA TRP A 344 2.62 9.40 11.02
C TRP A 344 2.47 10.75 11.71
N ARG A 345 1.48 11.55 11.30
CA ARG A 345 1.12 12.84 11.92
C ARG A 345 0.00 12.68 12.94
N GLY A 346 -0.87 11.67 12.75
CA GLY A 346 -2.06 11.45 13.57
C GLY A 346 -1.95 10.33 14.62
N LEU A 347 -1.00 9.42 14.48
CA LEU A 347 -0.79 8.29 15.40
C LEU A 347 0.46 8.49 16.27
N PRO A 348 0.42 8.08 17.55
CA PRO A 348 1.63 7.94 18.34
C PRO A 348 2.50 6.80 17.77
N PHE A 349 3.83 6.95 17.88
CA PHE A 349 4.79 5.98 17.35
C PHE A 349 4.78 4.65 18.11
N GLY A 350 4.81 4.71 19.44
CA GLY A 350 4.83 3.56 20.35
C GLY A 350 4.24 3.93 21.69
#